data_AF-A0A950H4N6-F1
#
_entry.id   AF-A0A950H4N6-F1
#
_cell.length_a   1.000
_cell.length_b   1.000
_cell.length_c   1.000
_cell.angle_alpha   90.00
_cell.angle_beta   90.00
_cell.angle_gamma   90.00
#
_symmetry.space_group_name_H-M   'P 1'
#
loop_
_entity.id
_entity.type
_entity.pdbx_description
1 polymer ?
#
loop_
_entity_poly.entity_id
_entity_poly.type
_entity_poly.pdbx_seq_one_letter_code
_entity_poly.pdbx_strand_id
1 'polypeptide(L)'
;MKRMGFILAGAIALATPAVAADPAPAEIVTSLYRIYAGPKGDYASGSLDDPKVVAFFTKSLRAAMTAMYARSKKIDEPILDFDPVTDSQDPRVERLSIAPAGDGVAAATFYSGEEKHVVRYVFKRESGAWRIDDVSGGEGDGKWDLREIIKPGAK
;
A
#
# COMPACT_ATOMS: atom_id res chain seq x y z
N MET A 1 34.53 -48.63 -48.57
CA MET A 1 34.89 -47.90 -47.32
C MET A 1 33.63 -47.19 -46.80
N LYS A 2 33.58 -46.95 -45.48
CA LYS A 2 32.40 -46.82 -44.60
C LYS A 2 31.44 -45.64 -44.88
N ARG A 3 30.15 -45.90 -44.60
CA ARG A 3 29.04 -44.94 -44.48
C ARG A 3 29.21 -44.10 -43.20
N MET A 4 28.95 -42.78 -43.25
CA MET A 4 28.65 -41.98 -42.06
C MET A 4 27.55 -40.97 -42.37
N GLY A 5 26.38 -41.18 -41.75
CA GLY A 5 25.33 -40.19 -41.66
C GLY A 5 25.49 -39.39 -40.36
N PHE A 6 25.20 -38.10 -40.41
CA PHE A 6 25.07 -37.24 -39.24
C PHE A 6 23.59 -36.88 -39.08
N ILE A 7 22.99 -37.31 -37.96
CA ILE A 7 21.70 -36.84 -37.50
C ILE A 7 21.97 -35.71 -36.50
N LEU A 8 21.48 -34.51 -36.81
CA LEU A 8 21.50 -33.37 -35.92
C LEU A 8 20.23 -33.41 -35.05
N ALA A 9 20.36 -33.81 -33.79
CA ALA A 9 19.25 -33.78 -32.83
C ALA A 9 19.18 -32.39 -32.17
N GLY A 10 18.17 -31.61 -32.51
CA GLY A 10 17.86 -30.34 -31.86
C GLY A 10 17.15 -30.58 -30.53
N ALA A 11 17.74 -30.12 -29.42
CA ALA A 11 17.08 -30.10 -28.12
C ALA A 11 16.16 -28.87 -28.02
N ILE A 12 14.85 -29.10 -27.91
CA ILE A 12 13.87 -28.07 -27.61
C ILE A 12 13.86 -27.87 -26.09
N ALA A 13 14.39 -26.75 -25.61
CA ALA A 13 14.24 -26.32 -24.23
C ALA A 13 12.81 -25.79 -24.00
N LEU A 14 12.02 -26.51 -23.22
CA LEU A 14 10.71 -26.06 -22.75
C LEU A 14 10.91 -24.95 -21.71
N ALA A 15 10.70 -23.69 -22.10
CA ALA A 15 10.59 -22.59 -21.16
C ALA A 15 9.25 -22.70 -20.42
N THR A 16 9.29 -23.08 -19.13
CA THR A 16 8.11 -22.99 -18.26
C THR A 16 7.78 -21.52 -18.03
N PRO A 17 6.52 -21.07 -18.18
CA PRO A 17 6.15 -19.71 -17.85
C PRO A 17 6.37 -19.47 -16.35
N ALA A 18 7.20 -18.49 -16.00
CA ALA A 18 7.30 -18.01 -14.64
C ALA A 18 5.96 -17.35 -14.30
N VAL A 19 5.18 -17.99 -13.42
CA VAL A 19 4.03 -17.34 -12.79
C VAL A 19 4.60 -16.18 -11.98
N ALA A 20 4.33 -14.95 -12.39
CA ALA A 20 4.70 -13.78 -11.60
C ALA A 20 4.06 -13.93 -10.22
N ALA A 21 4.88 -13.99 -9.18
CA ALA A 21 4.39 -14.05 -7.81
C ALA A 21 3.60 -12.77 -7.50
N ASP A 22 2.49 -12.90 -6.77
CA ASP A 22 1.76 -11.73 -6.28
C ASP A 22 2.71 -10.86 -5.44
N PRO A 23 2.69 -9.53 -5.61
CA PRO A 23 3.58 -8.65 -4.86
C PRO A 23 3.34 -8.81 -3.36
N ALA A 24 4.43 -8.88 -2.61
CA ALA A 24 4.40 -8.94 -1.16
C ALA A 24 3.88 -7.61 -0.57
N PRO A 25 3.32 -7.62 0.66
CA PRO A 25 2.83 -6.42 1.34
C PRO A 25 3.79 -5.22 1.28
N ALA A 26 5.08 -5.42 1.57
CA ALA A 26 6.08 -4.35 1.54
C ALA A 26 6.30 -3.75 0.13
N GLU A 27 6.17 -4.56 -0.93
CA GLU A 27 6.28 -4.10 -2.32
C GLU A 27 5.06 -3.28 -2.74
N ILE A 28 3.88 -3.63 -2.22
CA ILE A 28 2.65 -2.84 -2.40
C ILE A 28 2.80 -1.49 -1.70
N VAL A 29 3.26 -1.46 -0.44
CA VAL A 29 3.52 -0.19 0.27
C VAL A 29 4.59 0.64 -0.45
N THR A 30 5.63 0.02 -1.00
CA THR A 30 6.63 0.73 -1.82
C THR A 30 6.00 1.38 -3.05
N SER A 31 5.07 0.69 -3.71
CA SER A 31 4.33 1.22 -4.85
C SER A 31 3.40 2.37 -4.46
N LEU A 32 2.76 2.27 -3.29
CA LEU A 32 1.94 3.34 -2.71
C LEU A 32 2.76 4.62 -2.48
N TYR A 33 3.90 4.53 -1.78
CA TYR A 33 4.76 5.70 -1.53
C TYR A 33 5.33 6.30 -2.82
N ARG A 34 5.57 5.51 -3.87
CA ARG A 34 5.98 6.02 -5.19
C ARG A 34 4.89 6.83 -5.88
N ILE A 35 3.62 6.43 -5.75
CA ILE A 35 2.50 7.22 -6.26
C ILE A 35 2.42 8.55 -5.50
N TYR A 36 2.51 8.49 -4.17
CA TYR A 36 2.47 9.66 -3.30
C TYR A 36 3.60 10.65 -3.60
N ALA A 37 4.83 10.16 -3.75
CA ALA A 37 6.01 10.96 -4.09
C ALA A 37 5.80 11.82 -5.35
N GLY A 38 4.99 11.36 -6.30
CA GLY A 38 4.71 12.06 -7.54
C GLY A 38 5.97 12.28 -8.40
N PRO A 39 5.86 13.05 -9.50
CA PRO A 39 6.97 13.27 -10.42
C PRO A 39 8.11 14.11 -9.81
N LYS A 40 7.82 14.92 -8.78
CA LYS A 40 8.80 15.79 -8.11
C LYS A 40 9.48 15.13 -6.92
N GLY A 41 8.93 14.02 -6.41
CA GLY A 41 9.41 13.39 -5.19
C GLY A 41 9.09 14.18 -3.92
N ASP A 42 8.12 15.10 -3.96
CA ASP A 42 7.76 16.00 -2.86
C ASP A 42 6.58 15.48 -2.03
N TYR A 43 6.01 14.33 -2.38
CA TYR A 43 4.91 13.68 -1.67
C TYR A 43 3.57 14.44 -1.66
N ALA A 44 3.50 15.60 -2.32
CA ALA A 44 2.31 16.44 -2.40
C ALA A 44 1.25 15.93 -3.40
N SER A 45 1.51 14.82 -4.09
CA SER A 45 0.60 14.23 -5.09
C SER A 45 -0.32 13.14 -4.52
N GLY A 46 -0.17 12.79 -3.24
CA GLY A 46 -0.90 11.73 -2.59
C GLY A 46 -2.39 12.02 -2.43
N SER A 47 -3.23 11.03 -2.71
CA SER A 47 -4.65 11.06 -2.39
C SER A 47 -5.18 9.65 -2.20
N LEU A 48 -5.98 9.43 -1.15
CA LEU A 48 -6.68 8.16 -0.92
C LEU A 48 -7.74 7.87 -1.98
N ASP A 49 -8.18 8.88 -2.73
CA ASP A 49 -9.17 8.77 -3.80
C ASP A 49 -8.54 8.54 -5.19
N ASP A 50 -7.21 8.60 -5.32
CA ASP A 50 -6.54 8.26 -6.58
C ASP A 50 -6.88 6.80 -6.96
N PRO A 51 -7.42 6.52 -8.17
CA PRO A 51 -7.75 5.17 -8.60
C PRO A 51 -6.60 4.16 -8.47
N LYS A 52 -5.34 4.60 -8.62
CA LYS A 52 -4.14 3.76 -8.44
C LYS A 52 -3.92 3.38 -6.98
N VAL A 53 -4.24 4.29 -6.05
CA VAL A 53 -4.16 4.05 -4.60
C VAL A 53 -5.33 3.17 -4.16
N VAL A 54 -6.56 3.52 -4.57
CA VAL A 54 -7.79 2.77 -4.28
C VAL A 54 -7.68 1.31 -4.73
N ALA A 55 -6.95 1.02 -5.80
CA ALA A 55 -6.70 -0.34 -6.30
C ALA A 55 -5.93 -1.23 -5.30
N PHE A 56 -5.20 -0.66 -4.35
CA PHE A 56 -4.51 -1.42 -3.29
C PHE A 56 -5.43 -1.81 -2.14
N PHE A 57 -6.61 -1.20 -2.00
CA PHE A 57 -7.48 -1.39 -0.85
C PHE A 57 -8.43 -2.59 -1.01
N THR A 58 -8.73 -3.26 0.09
CA THR A 58 -9.80 -4.27 0.11
C THR A 58 -11.14 -3.63 -0.29
N LYS A 59 -12.09 -4.43 -0.81
CA LYS A 59 -13.45 -3.93 -1.04
C LYS A 59 -14.07 -3.38 0.25
N SER A 60 -13.76 -4.00 1.39
CA SER A 60 -14.31 -3.58 2.68
C SER A 60 -13.78 -2.22 3.14
N LEU A 61 -12.48 -1.94 2.99
CA LEU A 61 -11.90 -0.64 3.31
C LEU A 61 -12.48 0.46 2.41
N ARG A 62 -12.57 0.19 1.10
CA ARG A 62 -13.18 1.13 0.13
C ARG A 62 -14.62 1.49 0.47
N ALA A 63 -15.42 0.50 0.87
CA ALA A 63 -16.80 0.73 1.30
C ALA A 63 -16.87 1.56 2.59
N ALA A 64 -15.97 1.31 3.55
CA ALA A 64 -15.89 2.10 4.78
C ALA A 64 -15.49 3.56 4.52
N MET A 65 -14.51 3.80 3.65
CA MET A 65 -14.11 5.14 3.22
C MET A 65 -15.26 5.88 2.53
N THR A 66 -15.98 5.21 1.62
CA THR A 66 -17.16 5.79 0.95
C THR A 66 -18.25 6.19 1.95
N ALA A 67 -18.52 5.33 2.94
CA ALA A 67 -19.48 5.62 4.00
C ALA A 67 -19.01 6.76 4.93
N MET A 68 -17.70 6.90 5.14
CA MET A 68 -17.12 8.04 5.85
C MET A 68 -17.32 9.34 5.07
N TYR A 69 -16.98 9.40 3.79
CA TYR A 69 -17.19 10.61 2.98
C TYR A 69 -18.66 11.05 2.93
N ALA A 70 -19.59 10.10 2.85
CA ALA A 70 -21.02 10.40 2.91
C ALA A 70 -21.44 11.03 4.26
N ARG A 71 -20.84 10.58 5.37
CA ARG A 71 -21.09 11.17 6.69
C ARG A 71 -20.42 12.54 6.84
N SER A 72 -19.17 12.68 6.41
CA SER A 72 -18.47 13.97 6.37
C SER A 72 -19.30 15.03 5.66
N LYS A 73 -19.81 14.71 4.47
CA LYS A 73 -20.68 15.60 3.70
C LYS A 73 -21.98 15.95 4.44
N LYS A 74 -22.51 15.04 5.25
CA LYS A 74 -23.75 15.27 6.01
C LYS A 74 -23.53 16.23 7.18
N ILE A 75 -22.36 16.20 7.80
CA ILE A 75 -22.01 17.06 8.94
C ILE A 75 -21.25 18.33 8.54
N ASP A 76 -20.89 18.46 7.26
CA ASP A 76 -20.09 19.56 6.69
C ASP A 76 -18.71 19.73 7.35
N GLU A 77 -18.11 18.61 7.76
CA GLU A 77 -16.83 18.56 8.46
C GLU A 77 -16.05 17.30 8.07
N PRO A 78 -14.70 17.35 7.91
CA PRO A 78 -13.89 16.16 7.68
C PRO A 78 -13.90 15.23 8.90
N ILE A 79 -14.26 13.96 8.71
CA ILE A 79 -14.09 12.91 9.73
C ILE A 79 -12.63 12.44 9.79
N LEU A 80 -11.95 12.45 8.64
CA LEU A 80 -10.53 12.21 8.51
C LEU A 80 -9.91 13.50 7.97
N ASP A 81 -9.16 14.18 8.82
CA ASP A 81 -8.64 15.52 8.57
C ASP A 81 -7.12 15.54 8.35
N PHE A 82 -6.49 14.39 8.12
CA PHE A 82 -5.07 14.22 7.79
C PHE A 82 -4.88 13.08 6.78
N ASP A 83 -3.70 12.95 6.17
CA ASP A 83 -3.37 11.82 5.32
C ASP A 83 -2.78 10.64 6.12
N PRO A 84 -3.45 9.49 6.20
CA PRO A 84 -2.97 8.34 6.94
C PRO A 84 -1.81 7.61 6.26
N VAL A 85 -1.50 7.88 4.98
CA VAL A 85 -0.33 7.26 4.34
C VAL A 85 0.97 7.90 4.83
N THR A 86 0.95 9.21 5.07
CA THR A 86 2.12 9.98 5.52
C THR A 86 1.99 10.50 6.94
N ASP A 87 0.92 10.14 7.66
CA ASP A 87 0.71 10.56 9.05
C ASP A 87 0.84 12.08 9.22
N SER A 88 0.27 12.84 8.29
CA SER A 88 0.55 14.28 8.20
C SER A 88 -0.53 15.09 7.47
N GLN A 89 -0.47 16.41 7.65
CA GLN A 89 -1.21 17.40 6.86
C GLN A 89 -0.41 17.93 5.67
N ASP A 90 0.90 18.09 5.86
CA ASP A 90 1.85 18.54 4.84
C ASP A 90 3.01 17.54 4.79
N PRO A 91 3.00 16.59 3.84
CA PRO A 91 3.89 15.44 3.88
C PRO A 91 5.35 15.82 3.64
N ARG A 92 6.21 15.40 4.57
CA ARG A 92 7.66 15.47 4.45
C ARG A 92 8.25 14.08 4.73
N VAL A 93 8.41 13.29 3.68
CA VAL A 93 8.90 11.91 3.81
C VAL A 93 10.40 11.85 3.50
N GLU A 94 11.22 11.87 4.55
CA GLU A 94 12.67 11.73 4.48
C GLU A 94 13.12 10.37 5.05
N ARG A 95 14.23 9.82 4.56
CA ARG A 95 14.82 8.56 5.11
C ARG A 95 13.82 7.39 5.16
N LEU A 96 12.95 7.29 4.16
CA LEU A 96 11.93 6.24 4.06
C LEU A 96 12.56 4.83 4.02
N SER A 97 12.07 3.98 4.90
CA SER A 97 12.34 2.54 4.95
C SER A 97 11.02 1.78 5.04
N ILE A 98 10.83 0.79 4.18
CA ILE A 98 9.62 -0.04 4.16
C ILE A 98 10.03 -1.49 4.36
N ALA A 99 9.43 -2.17 5.32
CA ALA A 99 9.76 -3.54 5.67
C ALA A 99 8.52 -4.36 6.05
N PRO A 100 8.55 -5.69 5.89
CA PRO A 100 7.59 -6.58 6.54
C PRO A 100 7.63 -6.40 8.06
N ALA A 101 6.47 -6.41 8.70
CA ALA A 101 6.32 -6.24 10.16
C ALA A 101 5.50 -7.37 10.81
N GLY A 102 5.29 -8.47 10.08
CA GLY A 102 4.50 -9.62 10.48
C GLY A 102 3.74 -10.21 9.29
N ASP A 103 3.04 -11.32 9.52
CA ASP A 103 2.24 -11.95 8.47
C ASP A 103 1.12 -11.02 8.02
N GLY A 104 1.15 -10.65 6.74
CA GLY A 104 0.20 -9.69 6.18
C GLY A 104 0.35 -8.28 6.73
N VAL A 105 1.50 -7.90 7.31
CA VAL A 105 1.73 -6.54 7.80
C VAL A 105 3.01 -5.98 7.19
N ALA A 106 2.97 -4.73 6.73
CA ALA A 106 4.13 -3.95 6.35
C ALA A 106 4.17 -2.65 7.15
N ALA A 107 5.37 -2.16 7.45
CA ALA A 107 5.57 -0.87 8.10
C ALA A 107 6.42 0.03 7.22
N ALA A 108 5.99 1.28 7.07
CA ALA A 108 6.79 2.37 6.56
C ALA A 108 7.31 3.18 7.75
N THR A 109 8.61 3.42 7.78
CA THR A 109 9.27 4.29 8.75
C THR A 109 9.98 5.40 7.99
N PHE A 110 9.72 6.64 8.35
CA PHE A 110 10.34 7.81 7.74
C PHE A 110 10.44 8.93 8.77
N TYR A 111 11.06 10.03 8.34
CA TYR A 111 11.25 11.21 9.17
C TYR A 111 10.70 12.46 8.50
N SER A 112 10.12 13.33 9.32
CA SER A 112 9.78 14.71 8.99
C SER A 112 10.73 15.62 9.76
N GLY A 113 11.91 15.92 9.21
CA GLY A 113 13.00 16.51 9.99
C GLY A 113 13.50 15.52 11.06
N GLU A 114 13.37 15.87 12.34
CA GLU A 114 13.77 14.99 13.46
C GLU A 114 12.63 14.09 13.96
N GLU A 115 11.38 14.38 13.58
CA GLU A 115 10.23 13.58 13.96
C GLU A 115 10.20 12.27 13.19
N LYS A 116 10.05 11.15 13.89
CA LYS A 116 9.96 9.82 13.30
C LYS A 116 8.51 9.39 13.20
N HIS A 117 8.10 8.98 12.01
CA HIS A 117 6.78 8.40 11.76
C HIS A 117 6.91 6.89 11.51
N VAL A 118 5.94 6.13 12.01
CA VAL A 118 5.80 4.70 11.73
C VAL A 118 4.35 4.40 11.34
N VAL A 119 4.11 4.21 10.05
CA VAL A 119 2.80 3.86 9.50
C VAL A 119 2.75 2.36 9.21
N ARG A 120 1.76 1.67 9.75
CA ARG A 120 1.54 0.24 9.60
C ARG A 120 0.36 -0.02 8.68
N TYR A 121 0.55 -0.96 7.76
CA TYR A 121 -0.44 -1.38 6.78
C TYR A 121 -0.78 -2.83 7.05
N VAL A 122 -2.05 -3.09 7.40
CA VAL A 122 -2.57 -4.45 7.59
C VAL A 122 -3.17 -4.91 6.27
N PHE A 123 -2.80 -6.10 5.83
CA PHE A 123 -3.24 -6.68 4.57
C PHE A 123 -4.13 -7.91 4.79
N LYS A 124 -5.05 -8.12 3.86
CA LYS A 124 -5.82 -9.36 3.72
C LYS A 124 -5.67 -9.92 2.30
N ARG A 125 -5.81 -11.24 2.18
CA ARG A 125 -5.97 -11.89 0.87
C ARG A 125 -7.39 -11.66 0.37
N GLU A 126 -7.54 -10.98 -0.76
CA GLU A 126 -8.81 -10.75 -1.42
C GLU A 126 -8.70 -11.16 -2.89
N SER A 127 -9.46 -12.19 -3.30
CA SER A 127 -9.40 -12.76 -4.66
C SER A 127 -7.99 -13.18 -5.09
N GLY A 128 -7.25 -13.81 -4.17
CA GLY A 128 -5.87 -14.26 -4.40
C GLY A 128 -4.79 -13.21 -4.13
N ALA A 129 -5.08 -11.92 -4.29
CA ALA A 129 -4.10 -10.85 -4.12
C ALA A 129 -4.04 -10.29 -2.69
N TRP A 130 -2.89 -9.79 -2.27
CA TRP A 130 -2.78 -8.94 -1.08
C TRP A 130 -3.41 -7.58 -1.33
N ARG A 131 -4.22 -7.13 -0.37
CA ARG A 131 -4.85 -5.80 -0.37
C ARG A 131 -4.76 -5.18 1.01
N ILE A 132 -4.50 -3.88 1.08
CA ILE A 132 -4.50 -3.10 2.32
C ILE A 132 -5.93 -3.09 2.86
N ASP A 133 -6.09 -3.62 4.05
CA ASP A 133 -7.34 -3.64 4.76
C ASP A 133 -7.41 -2.54 5.80
N ASP A 134 -6.28 -2.11 6.37
CA ASP A 134 -6.22 -1.06 7.39
C ASP A 134 -4.89 -0.32 7.37
N VAL A 135 -4.89 0.90 7.94
CA VAL A 135 -3.72 1.74 8.14
C VAL A 135 -3.75 2.31 9.55
N SER A 136 -2.63 2.24 10.26
CA SER A 136 -2.49 2.81 11.60
C SER A 136 -1.14 3.49 11.77
N GLY A 137 -1.05 4.42 12.71
CA GLY A 137 0.16 5.20 12.93
C GLY A 137 0.17 5.90 14.28
N GLY A 138 1.06 6.87 14.40
CA GLY A 138 1.31 7.60 15.63
C GLY A 138 1.96 6.77 16.74
N GLU A 139 2.32 7.46 17.82
CA GLU A 139 2.90 6.89 19.03
C GLU A 139 2.28 7.54 20.27
N GLY A 140 2.39 6.88 21.43
CA GLY A 140 1.84 7.38 22.70
C GLY A 140 0.34 7.70 22.61
N ASP A 141 -0.01 8.93 22.99
CA ASP A 141 -1.38 9.46 22.97
C ASP A 141 -1.84 9.86 21.56
N GLY A 142 -0.92 9.99 20.60
CA GLY A 142 -1.20 10.29 19.20
C GLY A 142 -1.44 9.06 18.33
N LYS A 143 -1.57 7.87 18.93
CA LYS A 143 -1.86 6.64 18.17
C LYS A 143 -3.23 6.72 17.52
N TRP A 144 -3.29 6.27 16.28
CA TRP A 144 -4.53 6.24 15.52
C TRP A 144 -4.64 4.98 14.66
N ASP A 145 -5.88 4.67 14.30
CA ASP A 145 -6.26 3.56 13.44
C ASP A 145 -7.34 4.03 12.48
N LEU A 146 -7.09 3.87 11.18
CA LEU A 146 -7.97 4.41 10.13
C LEU A 146 -9.35 3.79 10.23
N ARG A 147 -9.46 2.46 10.42
CA ARG A 147 -10.77 1.79 10.55
C ARG A 147 -11.55 2.27 11.74
N GLU A 148 -10.92 2.49 12.89
CA GLU A 148 -11.59 3.03 14.06
C GLU A 148 -12.03 4.49 13.85
N ILE A 149 -11.18 5.35 13.25
CA ILE A 149 -11.55 6.74 12.89
C ILE A 149 -12.77 6.75 11.98
N ILE A 150 -12.75 5.95 10.91
CA ILE A 150 -13.81 5.95 9.90
C ILE A 150 -14.99 5.06 10.28
N LYS A 151 -15.07 4.54 11.50
CA LYS A 151 -16.19 3.69 11.91
C LYS A 151 -17.47 4.50 12.13
N PRO A 152 -18.65 3.98 11.77
CA PRO A 152 -19.92 4.59 12.17
C PRO A 152 -20.03 4.72 13.70
N GLY A 153 -20.38 5.91 14.19
CA GLY A 153 -20.52 6.16 15.63
C GLY A 153 -19.21 6.34 16.40
N ALA A 154 -18.07 6.42 15.71
CA ALA A 154 -16.88 7.06 16.27
C ALA A 154 -17.28 8.49 16.71
N LYS A 155 -16.88 8.87 17.93
CA LYS A 155 -17.23 10.15 18.55
C LYS A 155 -16.39 11.27 18.00
#